data_AF-A0A1V4TVX0-F1
#
_entry.id   AF-A0A1V4TVX0-F1
#
_cell.length_a   1.000
_cell.length_b   1.000
_cell.length_c   1.000
_cell.angle_alpha   90.00
_cell.angle_beta   90.00
_cell.angle_gamma   90.00
#
_symmetry.space_group_name_H-M   'P 1'
#
loop_
_entity.id
_entity.type
_entity.pdbx_description
1 polymer ?
#
loop_
_entity_poly.entity_id
_entity_poly.type
_entity_poly.pdbx_seq_one_letter_code
_entity_poly.pdbx_strand_id
1 'polypeptide(L)'
;MARIQQFKVALIHLGNVRNHIIYKARLILRNVDLPAVICCQAPVDFEDFARIGCKTRLVMPHEDDVGTKGTIMEIVTGVVRGTTISQVKLDEIIAKVKRTMP
;
A
#
# COMPACT_ATOMS: atom_id res chain seq x y z
N MET A 1 2.07 6.37 19.08
CA MET A 1 1.32 5.59 18.06
C MET A 1 -0.19 5.87 18.05
N ALA A 2 -0.78 6.48 19.08
CA ALA A 2 -2.22 6.78 19.14
C ALA A 2 -2.76 7.66 17.98
N ARG A 3 -1.94 8.52 17.37
CA ARG A 3 -2.40 9.47 16.34
C ARG A 3 -2.65 8.86 14.96
N ILE A 4 -2.00 7.75 14.59
CA ILE A 4 -2.25 7.12 13.26
C ILE A 4 -3.42 6.16 13.35
N GLN A 5 -3.59 5.48 14.47
CA GLN A 5 -4.64 4.47 14.66
C GLN A 5 -6.07 5.05 14.73
N GLN A 6 -6.22 6.38 14.80
CA GLN A 6 -7.53 7.03 14.71
C GLN A 6 -8.09 7.05 13.28
N PHE A 7 -7.25 6.81 12.26
CA PHE A 7 -7.67 6.81 10.87
C PHE A 7 -8.23 5.46 10.45
N LYS A 8 -9.08 5.44 9.42
CA LYS A 8 -9.71 4.21 8.93
C LYS A 8 -8.89 3.49 7.86
N VAL A 9 -8.13 4.24 7.05
CA VAL A 9 -7.37 3.74 5.90
C VAL A 9 -6.08 4.54 5.77
N ALA A 10 -4.98 3.88 5.41
CA ALA A 10 -3.72 4.53 5.07
C ALA A 10 -3.51 4.60 3.55
N LEU A 11 -3.47 5.81 2.97
CA LEU A 11 -3.01 6.02 1.59
C LEU A 11 -1.50 6.33 1.62
N ILE A 12 -0.67 5.42 1.12
CA ILE A 12 0.79 5.51 1.23
C ILE A 12 1.39 5.74 -0.15
N HIS A 13 1.93 6.93 -0.38
CA HIS A 13 2.66 7.23 -1.61
C HIS A 13 4.14 6.88 -1.49
N LEU A 14 4.63 5.99 -2.36
CA LEU A 14 6.01 5.54 -2.43
C LEU A 14 6.69 5.96 -3.75
N GLY A 15 8.01 5.77 -3.84
CA GLY A 15 8.82 6.25 -4.97
C GLY A 15 8.72 5.39 -6.22
N ASN A 16 9.85 5.26 -6.93
CA ASN A 16 9.94 4.57 -8.23
C ASN A 16 10.86 3.34 -8.26
N VAL A 17 11.65 3.11 -7.22
CA VAL A 17 12.55 1.94 -7.18
C VAL A 17 11.78 0.78 -6.56
N ARG A 18 11.50 -0.29 -7.33
CA ARG A 18 10.66 -1.43 -6.91
C ARG A 18 11.03 -1.96 -5.53
N ASN A 19 12.31 -2.30 -5.31
CA ASN A 19 12.78 -2.79 -4.02
C ASN A 19 12.54 -1.76 -2.90
N HIS A 20 12.79 -0.47 -3.16
CA HIS A 20 12.54 0.56 -2.15
C HIS A 20 11.05 0.70 -1.82
N ILE A 21 10.16 0.51 -2.80
CA ILE A 21 8.71 0.56 -2.61
C ILE A 21 8.30 -0.58 -1.66
N ILE A 22 8.62 -1.83 -2.01
CA ILE A 22 8.18 -2.99 -1.23
C ILE A 22 8.73 -2.95 0.20
N TYR A 23 10.03 -2.68 0.39
CA TYR A 23 10.64 -2.64 1.71
C TYR A 23 10.16 -1.46 2.58
N LYS A 24 9.91 -0.27 1.99
CA LYS A 24 9.36 0.86 2.74
C LYS A 24 7.90 0.63 3.12
N ALA A 25 7.08 0.02 2.25
CA ALA A 25 5.71 -0.37 2.60
C ALA A 25 5.71 -1.30 3.82
N ARG A 26 6.56 -2.34 3.80
CA ARG A 26 6.74 -3.26 4.92
C ARG A 26 7.13 -2.56 6.21
N LEU A 27 8.12 -1.66 6.15
CA LEU A 27 8.60 -0.90 7.31
C LEU A 27 7.49 -0.08 7.97
N ILE A 28 6.65 0.57 7.16
CA ILE A 28 5.52 1.36 7.64
C ILE A 28 4.47 0.43 8.26
N LEU A 29 4.03 -0.59 7.53
CA LEU A 29 2.92 -1.47 7.92
C LEU A 29 3.28 -2.44 9.06
N ARG A 30 4.56 -2.64 9.38
CA ARG A 30 4.99 -3.31 10.63
C ARG A 30 4.55 -2.54 11.88
N ASN A 31 4.36 -1.23 11.75
CA ASN A 31 4.04 -0.34 12.86
C ASN A 31 2.62 0.25 12.77
N VAL A 32 1.98 0.16 11.61
CA VAL A 32 0.64 0.68 11.33
C VAL A 32 -0.31 -0.49 11.09
N ASP A 33 -1.29 -0.65 11.97
CA ASP A 33 -2.30 -1.71 11.89
C ASP A 33 -3.58 -1.17 11.25
N LEU A 34 -3.49 -0.81 9.96
CA LEU A 34 -4.59 -0.27 9.19
C LEU A 34 -4.66 -0.95 7.82
N PRO A 35 -5.85 -1.01 7.19
CA PRO A 35 -5.94 -1.31 5.77
C PRO A 35 -5.28 -0.18 4.96
N ALA A 36 -4.50 -0.55 3.95
CA ALA A 36 -3.66 0.38 3.22
C ALA A 36 -3.85 0.31 1.71
N VAL A 37 -3.81 1.48 1.06
CA VAL A 37 -3.71 1.63 -0.39
C VAL A 37 -2.31 2.11 -0.71
N ILE A 38 -1.56 1.34 -1.50
CA ILE A 38 -0.22 1.74 -1.96
C ILE A 38 -0.35 2.51 -3.27
N CYS A 39 0.27 3.68 -3.33
CA CYS A 39 0.33 4.52 -4.52
C CYS A 39 1.81 4.72 -4.91
N CYS A 40 2.23 4.37 -6.11
CA CYS A 40 3.63 4.46 -6.50
C CYS A 40 3.82 4.57 -8.01
N GLN A 41 5.05 4.86 -8.45
CA GLN A 41 5.36 4.98 -9.87
C GLN A 41 5.65 3.62 -10.49
N ALA A 42 6.49 2.81 -9.85
CA ALA A 42 6.94 1.55 -10.42
C ALA A 42 5.80 0.53 -10.50
N PRO A 43 5.79 -0.34 -11.53
CA PRO A 43 4.88 -1.47 -11.56
C PRO A 43 5.24 -2.47 -10.46
N VAL A 44 4.28 -2.73 -9.58
CA VAL A 44 4.28 -3.73 -8.52
C VAL A 44 2.87 -4.33 -8.38
N ASP A 45 2.80 -5.55 -7.88
CA ASP A 45 1.56 -6.25 -7.58
C ASP A 45 1.53 -6.82 -6.15
N PHE A 46 0.51 -7.61 -5.81
CA PHE A 46 0.36 -8.20 -4.48
C PHE A 46 1.41 -9.28 -4.17
N GLU A 47 1.90 -10.02 -5.17
CA GLU A 47 2.91 -11.06 -4.98
C GLU A 47 4.26 -10.44 -4.60
N ASP A 48 4.63 -9.32 -5.21
CA ASP A 48 5.83 -8.55 -4.86
C ASP A 48 5.88 -8.20 -3.36
N PHE A 49 4.74 -7.82 -2.77
CA PHE A 49 4.63 -7.48 -1.35
C PHE A 49 4.53 -8.72 -0.47
N ALA A 50 3.75 -9.73 -0.88
CA ALA A 50 3.60 -10.97 -0.11
C ALA A 50 4.94 -11.70 0.05
N ARG A 51 5.77 -11.74 -1.00
CA ARG A 51 7.12 -12.35 -0.97
C ARG A 51 8.07 -11.78 0.09
N ILE A 52 7.81 -10.57 0.59
CA ILE A 52 8.60 -9.96 1.66
C ILE A 52 7.87 -9.91 3.01
N GLY A 53 6.74 -10.61 3.14
CA GLY A 53 6.00 -10.72 4.40
C GLY A 53 4.97 -9.61 4.63
N CYS A 54 4.56 -8.85 3.62
CA CYS A 54 3.43 -7.94 3.77
C CYS A 54 2.11 -8.70 3.61
N LYS A 55 1.19 -8.55 4.57
CA LYS A 55 -0.19 -9.02 4.40
C LYS A 55 -0.84 -8.27 3.24
N THR A 56 -1.53 -9.00 2.36
CA THR A 56 -2.30 -8.39 1.27
C THR A 56 -3.67 -9.05 1.11
N ARG A 57 -4.60 -8.35 0.42
CA ARG A 57 -5.96 -8.84 0.17
C ARG A 57 -6.03 -10.10 -0.69
N LEU A 58 -5.12 -10.25 -1.66
CA LEU A 58 -5.21 -11.32 -2.66
C LEU A 58 -4.14 -12.40 -2.50
N VAL A 59 -2.98 -12.06 -1.94
CA VAL A 59 -1.85 -12.98 -1.75
C VAL A 59 -1.32 -12.82 -0.34
N MET A 60 -1.55 -13.82 0.51
CA MET A 60 -1.00 -13.82 1.86
C MET A 60 0.41 -14.43 1.87
N PRO A 61 1.35 -13.85 2.63
CA PRO A 61 2.62 -14.52 2.93
C PRO A 61 2.38 -15.80 3.72
N HIS A 62 3.39 -16.68 3.77
CA HIS A 62 3.41 -17.80 4.71
C HIS A 62 3.27 -17.28 6.14
N GLU A 63 2.63 -18.03 7.03
CA GLU A 63 2.33 -17.58 8.40
C GLU A 63 3.60 -17.16 9.16
N ASP A 64 4.67 -17.95 9.01
CA ASP A 64 5.99 -17.68 9.62
C ASP A 64 6.69 -16.43 9.03
N ASP A 65 6.30 -15.99 7.83
CA ASP A 65 6.91 -14.86 7.13
C ASP A 65 6.13 -13.54 7.32
N VAL A 66 4.97 -13.57 7.99
CA VAL A 66 4.14 -12.37 8.22
C VAL A 66 4.93 -11.31 8.99
N GLY A 67 5.27 -10.22 8.31
CA GLY A 67 6.07 -9.12 8.82
C GLY A 67 5.32 -7.81 9.07
N THR A 68 4.01 -7.76 8.78
CA THR A 68 3.21 -6.53 8.91
C THR A 68 1.98 -6.70 9.80
N LYS A 69 1.61 -5.62 10.50
CA LYS A 69 0.35 -5.51 11.24
C LYS A 69 -0.76 -5.07 10.29
N GLY A 70 -0.51 -4.03 9.49
CA GLY A 70 -1.44 -3.59 8.46
C GLY A 70 -1.48 -4.54 7.26
N THR A 71 -2.49 -4.32 6.42
CA THR A 71 -2.80 -5.13 5.24
C THR A 71 -2.90 -4.23 4.01
N ILE A 72 -2.21 -4.59 2.93
CA ILE A 72 -2.33 -3.91 1.64
C ILE A 72 -3.62 -4.39 0.97
N MET A 73 -4.58 -3.48 0.82
CA MET A 73 -5.89 -3.78 0.24
C MET A 73 -5.96 -3.47 -1.25
N GLU A 74 -5.28 -2.41 -1.68
CA GLU A 74 -5.29 -1.94 -3.06
C GLU A 74 -3.92 -1.33 -3.45
N ILE A 75 -3.60 -1.36 -4.74
CA ILE A 75 -2.34 -0.84 -5.30
C ILE A 75 -2.68 0.03 -6.52
N VAL A 76 -2.11 1.24 -6.60
CA VAL A 76 -2.17 2.13 -7.77
C VAL A 76 -0.74 2.43 -8.21
N THR A 77 -0.40 2.00 -9.43
CA THR A 77 0.91 2.22 -10.05
C THR A 77 0.85 3.37 -11.07
N GLY A 78 2.01 3.85 -11.51
CA GLY A 78 2.14 4.96 -12.46
C GLY A 78 1.89 6.34 -11.88
N VAL A 79 1.91 6.50 -10.55
CA VAL A 79 1.73 7.82 -9.90
C VAL A 79 3.08 8.42 -9.56
N VAL A 80 3.37 9.56 -10.17
CA VAL A 80 4.63 10.31 -10.02
C VAL A 80 4.41 11.47 -9.05
N ARG A 81 5.37 11.68 -8.14
CA ARG A 81 5.31 12.79 -7.17
C ARG A 81 5.62 14.12 -7.83
N GLY A 82 4.89 15.15 -7.45
CA GLY A 82 5.13 16.53 -7.92
C GLY A 82 4.68 16.79 -9.35
N THR A 83 3.94 15.86 -9.97
CA THR A 83 3.41 16.01 -11.33
C THR A 83 1.90 15.98 -11.33
N THR A 84 1.27 16.74 -12.24
CA THR A 84 -0.16 16.62 -12.51
C THR A 84 -0.49 15.21 -13.01
N ILE A 85 -1.55 14.63 -12.49
CA ILE A 85 -2.05 13.32 -12.92
C ILE A 85 -3.32 13.48 -13.76
N SER A 86 -3.65 12.48 -14.56
CA SER A 86 -4.92 12.48 -15.29
C SER A 86 -6.11 12.27 -14.34
N GLN A 87 -7.28 12.78 -14.73
CA GLN A 87 -8.52 12.58 -13.97
C GLN A 87 -8.82 11.09 -13.74
N VAL A 88 -8.64 10.26 -14.77
CA VAL A 88 -8.84 8.79 -14.69
C VAL A 88 -7.99 8.16 -13.60
N LYS A 89 -6.73 8.59 -13.44
CA LYS A 89 -5.83 8.08 -12.41
C LYS A 89 -6.23 8.57 -11.01
N LEU A 90 -6.69 9.82 -10.90
CA LEU A 90 -7.22 10.35 -9.64
C LEU A 90 -8.47 9.57 -9.19
N ASP A 91 -9.39 9.30 -10.12
CA ASP A 91 -10.61 8.53 -9.87
C ASP A 91 -10.30 7.10 -9.44
N GLU A 92 -9.27 6.47 -10.02
CA GLU A 92 -8.78 5.16 -9.60
C GLU A 92 -8.34 5.17 -8.12
N ILE A 93 -7.57 6.17 -7.70
CA ILE A 93 -7.13 6.33 -6.31
C ILE A 93 -8.34 6.51 -5.40
N ILE A 94 -9.27 7.40 -5.75
CA ILE A 94 -10.47 7.67 -4.95
C ILE A 94 -11.32 6.41 -4.81
N ALA A 95 -11.57 5.69 -5.90
CA ALA A 95 -12.38 4.48 -5.89
C ALA A 95 -11.76 3.38 -5.01
N LYS A 96 -10.43 3.18 -5.08
CA LYS A 96 -9.71 2.20 -4.26
C LYS A 96 -9.67 2.57 -2.78
N VAL A 97 -9.49 3.85 -2.46
CA VAL A 97 -9.59 4.34 -1.08
C VAL A 97 -11.00 4.10 -0.54
N LYS A 98 -12.05 4.52 -1.27
CA LYS A 98 -13.45 4.32 -0.86
C LYS A 98 -13.79 2.85 -0.63
N ARG A 99 -13.35 1.94 -1.52
CA ARG A 99 -13.55 0.49 -1.38
C ARG A 99 -12.86 -0.09 -0.14
N THR A 100 -11.76 0.54 0.28
CA THR A 100 -10.96 0.10 1.44
C THR A 100 -11.51 0.64 2.76
N MET A 101 -12.37 1.67 2.73
CA MET A 101 -13.00 2.19 3.94
C MET A 101 -14.00 1.17 4.50
N PRO A 102 -13.95 0.88 5.80
CA PRO A 102 -14.97 0.07 6.49
C PRO A 102 -16.31 0.80 6.59
#